data_AF-V6I2I2-F1
#
_entry.id   AF-V6I2I2-F1
#
_cell.length_a   1.000
_cell.length_b   1.000
_cell.length_c   1.000
_cell.angle_alpha   90.00
_cell.angle_beta   90.00
_cell.angle_gamma   90.00
#
_symmetry.space_group_name_H-M   'P 1'
#
loop_
_entity.id
_entity.type
_entity.pdbx_description
1 polymer ?
#
loop_
_entity_poly.entity_id
_entity_poly.type
_entity_poly.pdbx_seq_one_letter_code
_entity_poly.pdbx_strand_id
1 'polypeptide(L)'
;MISNLSLIIDIFGLCILILVCILSDTPSQILLSSPKKETSEIRSGSVNFIRGLSITGIVFIHVNSYYQYFGPGENASTLTLALSNLFRFGVPAFILSSGIFLKFTNWADYWRPKIFSLLIPYLGVSFLAACIKLQTLPSITEYLNGILLGSWCAPYYFVPLLVSLYLMFPFLKRILLKSDSKKVTLIFFFSALILNFLSNHIFRYFEIPFVKSIEPILPTGFLFFFTFGLLAEQWFKEPKSFLRLAEETKSSFFPYSFKRILLYGIFLYLVVLGIVGYLWKFDSSNHLIFYPLAMFLFLFLWAEDSQEQKRHKRFISLFASVGENSMGIFLLHPILIHWMHAWDPFHWGENFAWPLILVVGLINIVIPLLVWSFASKLISYIFQRIRF
;
A
#
# COMPACT_ATOMS: atom_id res chain seq x y z
N MET A 1 9.09 2.34 -27.22
CA MET A 1 9.55 3.53 -26.45
C MET A 1 8.85 3.65 -25.09
N ILE A 2 7.52 3.48 -25.00
CA ILE A 2 6.77 3.51 -23.72
C ILE A 2 7.07 2.31 -22.79
N SER A 3 7.40 1.13 -23.34
CA SER A 3 7.63 -0.11 -22.55
C SER A 3 8.80 -0.04 -21.56
N ASN A 4 9.81 0.79 -21.85
CA ASN A 4 11.01 0.92 -21.02
C ASN A 4 10.91 2.07 -20.01
N LEU A 5 9.89 2.92 -20.12
CA LEU A 5 9.77 4.12 -19.30
C LEU A 5 9.64 3.77 -17.81
N SER A 6 8.86 2.74 -17.48
CA SER A 6 8.77 2.28 -16.10
C SER A 6 10.10 1.71 -15.57
N LEU A 7 10.91 1.06 -16.41
CA LEU A 7 12.23 0.58 -16.00
C LEU A 7 13.17 1.76 -15.75
N ILE A 8 13.17 2.77 -16.63
CA ILE A 8 13.97 3.99 -16.49
C ILE A 8 13.60 4.73 -15.21
N ILE A 9 12.30 4.88 -14.92
CA ILE A 9 11.83 5.54 -13.70
C ILE A 9 12.21 4.75 -12.44
N ASP A 10 12.15 3.41 -12.47
CA ASP A 10 12.57 2.59 -11.32
C ASP A 10 14.08 2.70 -11.09
N ILE A 11 14.90 2.62 -12.15
CA ILE A 11 16.35 2.83 -12.10
C ILE A 11 16.68 4.23 -11.57
N PHE A 12 16.00 5.27 -12.05
CA PHE A 12 16.18 6.63 -11.55
C PHE A 12 15.88 6.72 -10.05
N GLY A 13 14.79 6.10 -9.61
CA GLY A 13 14.47 5.96 -8.18
C GLY A 13 15.57 5.25 -7.39
N LEU A 14 16.13 4.15 -7.92
CA LEU A 14 17.23 3.43 -7.30
C LEU A 14 18.50 4.28 -7.21
N CYS A 15 18.81 5.11 -8.22
CA CYS A 15 19.91 6.06 -8.15
C CYS A 15 19.71 7.07 -7.01
N ILE A 16 18.49 7.59 -6.83
CA ILE A 16 18.18 8.47 -5.69
C ILE A 16 18.35 7.69 -4.37
N LEU A 17 17.85 6.47 -4.28
CA LEU A 17 17.99 5.64 -3.06
C LEU A 17 19.46 5.44 -2.68
N ILE A 18 20.32 5.11 -3.66
CA ILE A 18 21.76 4.96 -3.46
C ILE A 18 22.37 6.29 -2.99
N LEU A 19 21.99 7.40 -3.62
CA LEU A 19 22.45 8.73 -3.21
C LEU A 19 22.04 9.04 -1.76
N VAL A 20 20.80 8.74 -1.35
CA VAL A 20 20.35 8.90 0.04
C VAL A 20 21.21 8.09 1.01
N CYS A 21 21.55 6.85 0.67
CA CYS A 21 22.42 5.99 1.48
C CYS A 21 23.88 6.48 1.55
N ILE A 22 24.37 7.18 0.52
CA ILE A 22 25.71 7.80 0.53
C ILE A 22 25.70 9.08 1.39
N LEU A 23 24.64 9.88 1.28
CA LEU A 23 24.54 11.18 1.95
C LEU A 23 24.17 11.07 3.44
N SER A 24 23.61 9.94 3.87
CA SER A 24 23.11 9.75 5.24
C SER A 24 23.35 8.34 5.77
N ASP A 25 23.79 8.24 7.03
CA ASP A 25 23.91 6.97 7.76
C ASP A 25 22.55 6.46 8.31
N THR A 26 21.50 7.27 8.22
CA THR A 26 20.18 6.95 8.78
C THR A 26 19.59 5.65 8.20
N PRO A 27 19.61 5.37 6.88
CA PRO A 27 19.16 4.09 6.35
C PRO A 27 19.88 2.88 6.96
N SER A 28 21.20 2.97 7.13
CA SER A 28 22.00 1.92 7.77
C SER A 28 21.64 1.73 9.25
N GLN A 29 21.38 2.82 9.98
CA GLN A 29 20.91 2.75 11.36
C GLN A 29 19.50 2.14 11.46
N ILE A 30 18.59 2.51 10.57
CA ILE A 30 17.23 1.93 10.53
C ILE A 30 17.29 0.40 10.34
N LEU A 31 18.20 -0.08 9.51
CA LEU A 31 18.31 -1.50 9.17
C LEU A 31 19.13 -2.33 10.18
N LEU A 32 20.17 -1.74 10.79
CA LEU A 32 21.18 -2.48 11.54
C LEU A 32 21.24 -2.13 13.04
N SER A 33 20.42 -1.20 13.50
CA SER A 33 20.31 -0.85 14.91
C SER A 33 18.85 -0.77 15.37
N SER A 34 18.69 -0.77 16.69
CA SER A 34 17.41 -0.73 17.38
C SER A 34 17.30 0.53 18.22
N PRO A 35 16.13 1.18 18.28
CA PRO A 35 15.92 2.29 19.20
C PRO A 35 16.01 1.81 20.65
N LYS A 36 16.44 2.70 21.55
CA LYS A 36 16.27 2.46 23.00
C LYS A 36 14.76 2.46 23.30
N LYS A 37 14.27 1.43 23.98
CA LYS A 37 12.85 1.25 24.30
C LYS A 37 12.40 2.37 25.25
N GLU A 38 11.65 3.35 24.75
CA GLU A 38 11.21 4.53 25.52
C GLU A 38 9.77 4.40 26.03
N THR A 39 9.15 3.21 25.93
CA THR A 39 7.77 2.84 26.34
C THR A 39 6.70 3.13 25.29
N SER A 40 6.35 2.13 24.47
CA SER A 40 4.94 1.71 24.32
C SER A 40 4.81 0.40 23.53
N GLU A 41 3.88 -0.46 23.94
CA GLU A 41 3.38 -1.57 23.10
C GLU A 41 2.29 -1.11 22.12
N ILE A 42 2.07 0.21 22.00
CA ILE A 42 0.92 0.78 21.30
C ILE A 42 1.19 0.83 19.80
N ARG A 43 0.19 0.42 19.01
CA ARG A 43 0.20 0.49 17.55
C ARG A 43 0.37 1.97 17.12
N SER A 44 1.37 2.25 16.29
CA SER A 44 1.66 3.62 15.84
C SER A 44 0.48 4.24 15.07
N GLY A 45 -0.03 5.36 15.60
CA GLY A 45 -1.09 6.15 14.97
C GLY A 45 -0.67 6.70 13.60
N SER A 46 0.60 7.04 13.42
CA SER A 46 1.14 7.54 12.16
C SER A 46 1.19 6.47 11.07
N VAL A 47 1.48 5.21 11.41
CA VAL A 47 1.38 4.11 10.43
C VAL A 47 -0.08 3.86 10.03
N ASN A 48 -1.03 3.95 10.98
CA ASN A 48 -2.46 3.88 10.65
C ASN A 48 -2.91 5.06 9.78
N PHE A 49 -2.38 6.27 10.03
CA PHE A 49 -2.62 7.44 9.21
C PHE A 49 -2.17 7.22 7.76
N ILE A 50 -0.95 6.70 7.55
CA ILE A 50 -0.45 6.37 6.21
C ILE A 50 -1.36 5.35 5.54
N ARG A 51 -1.77 4.28 6.25
CA ARG A 51 -2.74 3.31 5.72
C ARG A 51 -4.06 3.96 5.29
N GLY A 52 -4.55 4.93 6.05
CA GLY A 52 -5.75 5.69 5.72
C GLY A 52 -5.61 6.51 4.45
N LEU A 53 -4.50 7.22 4.29
CA LEU A 53 -4.16 7.91 3.05
C LEU A 53 -4.02 6.94 1.89
N SER A 54 -3.35 5.80 2.11
CA SER A 54 -3.14 4.77 1.10
C SER A 54 -4.44 4.19 0.56
N ILE A 55 -5.39 3.80 1.43
CA ILE A 55 -6.66 3.24 0.95
C ILE A 55 -7.52 4.28 0.25
N THR A 56 -7.50 5.52 0.74
CA THR A 56 -8.15 6.65 0.08
C THR A 56 -7.56 6.85 -1.31
N GLY A 57 -6.24 6.88 -1.42
CA GLY A 57 -5.53 7.00 -2.68
C GLY A 57 -5.81 5.86 -3.66
N ILE A 58 -5.86 4.61 -3.18
CA ILE A 58 -6.23 3.44 -4.00
C ILE A 58 -7.64 3.59 -4.57
N VAL A 59 -8.60 4.05 -3.77
CA VAL A 59 -9.95 4.35 -4.28
C VAL A 59 -9.88 5.40 -5.39
N PHE A 60 -9.11 6.47 -5.21
CA PHE A 60 -8.95 7.50 -6.25
C PHE A 60 -8.25 6.99 -7.52
N ILE A 61 -7.32 6.03 -7.43
CA ILE A 61 -6.73 5.35 -8.60
C ILE A 61 -7.82 4.62 -9.37
N HIS A 62 -8.71 3.89 -8.68
CA HIS A 62 -9.81 3.17 -9.34
C HIS A 62 -10.88 4.11 -9.89
N VAL A 63 -11.19 5.21 -9.21
CA VAL A 63 -12.09 6.24 -9.74
C VAL A 63 -11.50 6.92 -10.98
N ASN A 64 -10.18 7.15 -11.02
CA ASN A 64 -9.51 7.62 -12.23
C ASN A 64 -9.63 6.59 -13.37
N SER A 65 -9.31 5.32 -13.11
CA SER A 65 -9.46 4.26 -14.12
C SER A 65 -10.90 4.16 -14.63
N TYR A 66 -11.86 4.40 -13.75
CA TYR A 66 -13.27 4.41 -14.06
C TYR A 66 -13.65 5.62 -14.92
N TYR A 67 -13.21 6.83 -14.56
CA TYR A 67 -13.40 8.03 -15.38
C TYR A 67 -12.78 7.89 -16.78
N GLN A 68 -11.57 7.34 -16.88
CA GLN A 68 -10.91 7.09 -18.18
C GLN A 68 -11.67 6.11 -19.07
N TYR A 69 -12.50 5.22 -18.50
CA TYR A 69 -13.36 4.33 -19.28
C TYR A 69 -14.50 5.10 -19.97
N PHE A 70 -15.13 6.07 -19.29
CA PHE A 70 -16.26 6.85 -19.85
C PHE A 70 -15.80 8.06 -20.69
N GLY A 71 -14.70 8.72 -20.32
CA GLY A 71 -14.21 9.95 -20.97
C GLY A 71 -12.72 9.92 -21.31
N PRO A 72 -12.21 8.98 -22.14
CA PRO A 72 -10.77 8.82 -22.42
C PRO A 72 -10.11 10.02 -23.14
N GLY A 73 -10.92 10.86 -23.80
CA GLY A 73 -10.46 12.04 -24.55
C GLY A 73 -10.54 13.36 -23.79
N GLU A 74 -11.09 13.35 -22.57
CA GLU A 74 -11.39 14.59 -21.84
C GLU A 74 -10.16 15.19 -21.15
N ASN A 75 -10.15 16.52 -21.02
CA ASN A 75 -9.06 17.29 -20.40
C ASN A 75 -8.78 16.88 -18.94
N ALA A 76 -9.76 16.28 -18.24
CA ALA A 76 -9.54 15.87 -16.87
C ALA A 76 -8.59 14.69 -16.70
N SER A 77 -8.37 13.94 -17.77
CA SER A 77 -7.50 12.75 -17.80
C SER A 77 -6.07 13.01 -17.31
N THR A 78 -5.49 14.19 -17.56
CA THR A 78 -4.09 14.49 -17.18
C THR A 78 -3.93 14.70 -15.68
N LEU A 79 -4.82 15.45 -15.02
CA LEU A 79 -4.74 15.67 -13.57
C LEU A 79 -5.16 14.42 -12.82
N THR A 80 -6.17 13.69 -13.29
CA THR A 80 -6.58 12.43 -12.65
C THR A 80 -5.50 11.37 -12.78
N LEU A 81 -4.75 11.34 -13.90
CA LEU A 81 -3.54 10.53 -14.04
C LEU A 81 -2.43 10.99 -13.08
N ALA A 82 -2.21 12.30 -12.93
CA ALA A 82 -1.23 12.82 -11.97
C ALA A 82 -1.59 12.44 -10.52
N LEU A 83 -2.87 12.54 -10.15
CA LEU A 83 -3.38 12.09 -8.85
C LEU A 83 -3.24 10.57 -8.68
N SER A 84 -3.56 9.79 -9.72
CA SER A 84 -3.37 8.34 -9.74
C SER A 84 -1.90 8.00 -9.44
N ASN A 85 -0.96 8.61 -10.18
CA ASN A 85 0.48 8.45 -10.02
C ASN A 85 0.95 8.86 -8.61
N LEU A 86 0.44 9.96 -8.06
CA LEU A 86 0.71 10.39 -6.69
C LEU A 86 0.26 9.35 -5.65
N PHE A 87 -0.82 8.61 -5.90
CA PHE A 87 -1.32 7.60 -4.96
C PHE A 87 -0.74 6.20 -5.17
N ARG A 88 0.13 5.98 -6.17
CA ARG A 88 0.74 4.66 -6.46
C ARG A 88 1.59 4.11 -5.31
N PHE A 89 1.91 4.91 -4.29
CA PHE A 89 2.54 4.41 -3.06
C PHE A 89 1.60 3.56 -2.17
N GLY A 90 0.28 3.61 -2.41
CA GLY A 90 -0.72 3.07 -1.49
C GLY A 90 -0.57 1.57 -1.23
N VAL A 91 -0.42 0.76 -2.29
CA VAL A 91 -0.28 -0.70 -2.16
C VAL A 91 1.00 -1.09 -1.42
N PRO A 92 2.21 -0.61 -1.81
CA PRO A 92 3.42 -0.86 -1.04
C PRO A 92 3.36 -0.42 0.42
N ALA A 93 2.70 0.71 0.70
CA ALA A 93 2.53 1.20 2.06
C ALA A 93 1.71 0.22 2.93
N PHE A 94 0.71 -0.47 2.36
CA PHE A 94 0.01 -1.55 3.07
C PHE A 94 0.88 -2.77 3.32
N ILE A 95 1.70 -3.15 2.34
CA ILE A 95 2.63 -4.28 2.47
C ILE A 95 3.69 -3.99 3.53
N LEU A 96 4.28 -2.81 3.50
CA LEU A 96 5.24 -2.32 4.49
C LEU A 96 4.61 -2.28 5.89
N SER A 97 3.40 -1.72 6.01
CA SER A 97 2.64 -1.72 7.27
C SER A 97 2.36 -3.13 7.80
N SER A 98 2.10 -4.09 6.92
CA SER A 98 1.94 -5.49 7.30
C SER A 98 3.24 -6.06 7.89
N GLY A 99 4.39 -5.76 7.28
CA GLY A 99 5.70 -6.11 7.82
C GLY A 99 5.95 -5.56 9.23
N ILE A 100 5.52 -4.32 9.50
CA ILE A 100 5.65 -3.66 10.82
C ILE A 100 4.78 -4.32 11.90
N PHE A 101 3.53 -4.70 11.55
CA PHE A 101 2.54 -5.09 12.56
C PHE A 101 2.43 -6.59 12.83
N LEU A 102 2.95 -7.45 11.94
CA LEU A 102 2.83 -8.88 12.13
C LEU A 102 3.63 -9.36 13.35
N LYS A 103 2.98 -10.19 14.17
CA LYS A 103 3.58 -10.90 15.30
C LYS A 103 3.26 -12.37 15.16
N PHE A 104 4.24 -13.24 15.37
CA PHE A 104 4.06 -14.69 15.35
C PHE A 104 4.37 -15.24 16.74
N THR A 105 3.36 -15.82 17.38
CA THR A 105 3.46 -16.51 18.67
C THR A 105 3.28 -18.01 18.46
N ASN A 106 2.12 -18.40 17.95
CA ASN A 106 1.78 -19.75 17.50
C ASN A 106 0.86 -19.68 16.27
N TRP A 107 0.67 -20.80 15.59
CA TRP A 107 -0.11 -20.86 14.34
C TRP A 107 -1.58 -20.47 14.53
N ALA A 108 -2.23 -20.89 15.62
CA ALA A 108 -3.65 -20.63 15.86
C ALA A 108 -3.91 -19.14 16.08
N ASP A 109 -3.19 -18.50 17.00
CA ASP A 109 -3.32 -17.08 17.30
C ASP A 109 -2.87 -16.19 16.13
N TYR A 110 -1.91 -16.66 15.34
CA TYR A 110 -1.44 -15.94 14.16
C TYR A 110 -2.50 -15.89 13.05
N TRP A 111 -3.19 -17.01 12.78
CA TRP A 111 -4.17 -17.11 11.70
C TRP A 111 -5.57 -16.68 12.09
N ARG A 112 -5.98 -16.85 13.35
CA ARG A 112 -7.32 -16.48 13.82
C ARG A 112 -7.75 -15.07 13.36
N PRO A 113 -7.02 -13.98 13.63
CA PRO A 113 -7.44 -12.66 13.16
C PRO A 113 -7.48 -12.57 11.63
N LYS A 114 -6.54 -13.19 10.91
CA LYS A 114 -6.52 -13.17 9.43
C LYS A 114 -7.71 -13.93 8.83
N ILE A 115 -8.11 -15.03 9.43
CA ILE A 115 -9.27 -15.80 8.99
C ILE A 115 -10.54 -14.98 9.18
N PHE A 116 -10.78 -14.48 10.39
CA PHE A 116 -12.04 -13.80 10.73
C PHE A 116 -12.13 -12.38 10.19
N SER A 117 -11.02 -11.64 10.08
CA SER A 117 -11.04 -10.24 9.65
C SER A 117 -10.70 -10.04 8.16
N LEU A 118 -10.19 -11.06 7.47
CA LEU A 118 -9.82 -10.97 6.05
C LEU A 118 -10.43 -12.10 5.23
N LEU A 119 -10.11 -13.37 5.51
CA LEU A 119 -10.46 -14.47 4.62
C LEU A 119 -11.97 -14.72 4.55
N ILE A 120 -12.66 -14.79 5.68
CA ILE A 120 -14.12 -15.01 5.71
C ILE A 120 -14.86 -13.84 5.03
N PRO A 121 -14.59 -12.56 5.39
CA PRO A 121 -15.17 -11.44 4.66
C PRO A 121 -14.86 -11.46 3.16
N TYR A 122 -13.62 -11.78 2.78
CA TYR A 122 -13.21 -11.88 1.38
C TYR A 122 -13.99 -12.94 0.62
N LEU A 123 -14.21 -14.12 1.20
CA LEU A 123 -15.06 -15.15 0.59
C LEU A 123 -16.49 -14.63 0.39
N GLY A 124 -17.12 -14.08 1.44
CA GLY A 124 -18.49 -13.59 1.32
C GLY A 124 -18.66 -12.48 0.26
N VAL A 125 -17.75 -11.51 0.27
CA VAL A 125 -17.79 -10.36 -0.64
C VAL A 125 -17.42 -10.77 -2.07
N SER A 126 -16.45 -11.67 -2.26
CA SER A 126 -16.09 -12.18 -3.59
C SER A 126 -17.19 -13.04 -4.20
N PHE A 127 -17.95 -13.79 -3.38
CA PHE A 127 -19.12 -14.51 -3.86
C PHE A 127 -20.17 -13.54 -4.39
N LEU A 128 -20.45 -12.45 -3.66
CA LEU A 128 -21.35 -11.40 -4.13
C LEU A 128 -20.84 -10.78 -5.45
N ALA A 129 -19.55 -10.46 -5.53
CA ALA A 129 -18.93 -9.94 -6.74
C ALA A 129 -19.06 -10.91 -7.92
N ALA A 130 -18.86 -12.21 -7.69
CA ALA A 130 -19.02 -13.25 -8.70
C ALA A 130 -20.45 -13.32 -9.24
N CYS A 131 -21.45 -13.33 -8.35
CA CYS A 131 -22.86 -13.33 -8.72
C CYS A 131 -23.24 -12.09 -9.54
N ILE A 132 -22.74 -10.90 -9.15
CA ILE A 132 -22.97 -9.65 -9.90
C ILE A 132 -22.33 -9.73 -11.28
N LYS A 133 -21.07 -10.17 -11.35
CA LYS A 133 -20.29 -10.22 -12.59
C LYS A 133 -20.83 -11.25 -13.60
N LEU A 134 -21.24 -12.42 -13.13
CA LEU A 134 -21.78 -13.49 -13.98
C LEU A 134 -23.28 -13.37 -14.22
N GLN A 135 -23.97 -12.48 -13.48
CA GLN A 135 -25.44 -12.38 -13.43
C GLN A 135 -26.14 -13.72 -13.10
N THR A 136 -25.41 -14.68 -12.56
CA THR A 136 -25.81 -16.06 -12.26
C THR A 136 -24.94 -16.61 -11.12
N LEU A 137 -25.30 -17.78 -10.58
CA LEU A 137 -24.48 -18.44 -9.55
C LEU A 137 -23.20 -19.03 -10.17
N PRO A 138 -22.00 -18.68 -9.66
CA PRO A 138 -20.76 -19.23 -10.18
C PRO A 138 -20.67 -20.74 -9.89
N SER A 139 -20.07 -21.50 -10.81
CA SER A 139 -19.66 -22.88 -10.50
C SER A 139 -18.61 -22.89 -9.38
N ILE A 140 -18.56 -23.96 -8.59
CA ILE A 140 -17.61 -24.07 -7.45
C ILE A 140 -16.17 -23.91 -7.94
N THR A 141 -15.80 -24.55 -9.04
CA THR A 141 -14.44 -24.50 -9.60
C THR A 141 -14.07 -23.09 -10.06
N GLU A 142 -14.97 -22.41 -10.78
CA GLU A 142 -14.75 -21.04 -11.23
C GLU A 142 -14.63 -20.09 -10.05
N TYR A 143 -15.51 -20.23 -9.05
CA TYR A 143 -15.47 -19.46 -7.82
C TYR A 143 -14.13 -19.59 -7.10
N LEU A 144 -13.67 -20.83 -6.86
CA LEU A 144 -12.41 -21.09 -6.19
C LEU A 144 -11.21 -20.57 -6.98
N ASN A 145 -11.19 -20.74 -8.30
CA ASN A 145 -10.12 -20.18 -9.15
C ASN A 145 -10.08 -18.65 -9.06
N GLY A 146 -11.24 -18.00 -9.08
CA GLY A 146 -11.33 -16.55 -8.94
C GLY A 146 -10.93 -16.05 -7.55
N ILE A 147 -11.17 -16.84 -6.50
CA ILE A 147 -10.71 -16.55 -5.13
C ILE A 147 -9.18 -16.65 -5.03
N LEU A 148 -8.60 -17.72 -5.56
CA LEU A 148 -7.15 -17.98 -5.50
C LEU A 148 -6.34 -16.96 -6.30
N LEU A 149 -6.86 -16.52 -7.45
CA LEU A 149 -6.23 -15.51 -8.31
C LEU A 149 -6.64 -14.07 -7.96
N GLY A 150 -7.67 -13.89 -7.12
CA GLY A 150 -8.24 -12.58 -6.83
C GLY A 150 -8.82 -11.88 -8.07
N SER A 151 -9.41 -12.63 -8.99
CA SER A 151 -9.85 -12.13 -10.31
C SER A 151 -11.32 -11.71 -10.38
N TRP A 152 -12.07 -11.86 -9.27
CA TRP A 152 -13.49 -11.45 -9.22
C TRP A 152 -13.64 -9.93 -9.39
N CYS A 153 -12.83 -9.16 -8.67
CA CYS A 153 -12.67 -7.72 -8.88
C CYS A 153 -11.19 -7.39 -8.99
N ALA A 154 -10.82 -6.44 -9.85
CA ALA A 154 -9.42 -6.09 -10.08
C ALA A 154 -8.60 -5.86 -8.78
N PRO A 155 -9.11 -5.21 -7.72
CA PRO A 155 -8.31 -4.99 -6.50
C PRO A 155 -8.09 -6.25 -5.64
N TYR A 156 -8.84 -7.34 -5.88
CA TYR A 156 -8.82 -8.53 -5.02
C TYR A 156 -7.58 -9.39 -5.14
N TYR A 157 -6.73 -9.20 -6.17
CA TYR A 157 -5.41 -9.82 -6.24
C TYR A 157 -4.58 -9.57 -4.97
N PHE A 158 -4.82 -8.45 -4.29
CA PHE A 158 -4.11 -8.07 -3.08
C PHE A 158 -4.38 -9.04 -1.91
N VAL A 159 -5.51 -9.77 -1.90
CA VAL A 159 -5.80 -10.76 -0.85
C VAL A 159 -4.90 -12.00 -0.99
N PRO A 160 -4.85 -12.73 -2.12
CA PRO A 160 -3.88 -13.80 -2.33
C PRO A 160 -2.42 -13.36 -2.09
N LEU A 161 -2.06 -12.14 -2.50
CA LEU A 161 -0.75 -11.55 -2.22
C LEU A 161 -0.47 -11.45 -0.72
N LEU A 162 -1.40 -10.86 0.06
CA LEU A 162 -1.26 -10.76 1.52
C LEU A 162 -1.19 -12.13 2.18
N VAL A 163 -2.02 -13.08 1.75
CA VAL A 163 -2.01 -14.46 2.28
C VAL A 163 -0.64 -15.10 2.05
N SER A 164 -0.08 -14.91 0.85
CA SER A 164 1.26 -15.41 0.51
C SER A 164 2.33 -14.82 1.43
N LEU A 165 2.31 -13.50 1.67
CA LEU A 165 3.23 -12.86 2.62
C LEU A 165 3.01 -13.32 4.06
N TYR A 166 1.76 -13.55 4.48
CA TYR A 166 1.45 -14.08 5.80
C TYR A 166 1.94 -15.51 5.99
N LEU A 167 1.92 -16.34 4.95
CA LEU A 167 2.51 -17.67 4.97
C LEU A 167 4.05 -17.61 5.04
N MET A 168 4.68 -16.66 4.33
CA MET A 168 6.13 -16.48 4.33
C MET A 168 6.65 -15.95 5.68
N PHE A 169 5.91 -15.07 6.35
CA PHE A 169 6.36 -14.32 7.53
C PHE A 169 7.01 -15.15 8.65
N PRO A 170 6.44 -16.27 9.14
CA PRO A 170 7.05 -17.06 10.21
C PRO A 170 8.44 -17.58 9.83
N PHE A 171 8.64 -17.94 8.56
CA PHE A 171 9.93 -18.42 8.05
C PHE A 171 10.95 -17.29 7.95
N LEU A 172 10.55 -16.13 7.40
CA LEU A 172 11.41 -14.96 7.29
C LEU A 172 11.86 -14.47 8.68
N LYS A 173 10.93 -14.40 9.63
CA LYS A 173 11.23 -14.00 11.02
C LYS A 173 12.17 -15.00 11.70
N ARG A 174 12.02 -16.30 11.44
CA ARG A 174 12.94 -17.33 11.97
C ARG A 174 14.35 -17.20 11.42
N ILE A 175 14.52 -16.85 10.14
CA ILE A 175 15.84 -16.61 9.53
C ILE A 175 16.54 -15.44 10.24
N LEU A 176 15.83 -14.35 10.45
CA LEU A 176 16.38 -13.15 11.09
C LEU A 176 16.67 -13.35 12.57
N LEU A 177 15.79 -14.03 13.32
CA LEU A 177 16.01 -14.32 14.74
C LEU A 177 17.16 -15.30 15.00
N LYS A 178 17.47 -16.19 14.05
CA LYS A 178 18.59 -17.13 14.18
C LYS A 178 19.94 -16.49 13.88
N SER A 179 19.97 -15.27 13.37
CA SER A 179 21.19 -14.61 12.94
C SER A 179 21.29 -13.20 13.49
N ASP A 180 22.03 -13.03 14.59
CA ASP A 180 22.44 -11.71 15.09
C ASP A 180 23.49 -11.02 14.19
N SER A 181 23.71 -11.54 12.98
CA SER A 181 24.70 -11.01 12.05
C SER A 181 24.12 -9.90 11.19
N LYS A 182 24.69 -8.71 11.33
CA LYS A 182 24.44 -7.57 10.42
C LYS A 182 24.62 -7.96 8.95
N LYS A 183 25.57 -8.86 8.64
CA LYS A 183 25.80 -9.36 7.27
C LYS A 183 24.59 -10.12 6.73
N VAL A 184 23.97 -10.98 7.53
CA VAL A 184 22.77 -11.74 7.11
C VAL A 184 21.59 -10.81 6.90
N THR A 185 21.41 -9.82 7.77
CA THR A 185 20.37 -8.78 7.61
C THR A 185 20.54 -8.03 6.29
N LEU A 186 21.77 -7.61 5.96
CA LEU A 186 22.05 -6.93 4.69
C LEU A 186 21.85 -7.83 3.47
N ILE A 187 22.34 -9.07 3.50
CA ILE A 187 22.14 -10.04 2.40
C ILE A 187 20.64 -10.26 2.17
N PHE A 188 19.87 -10.44 3.24
CA PHE A 188 18.44 -10.62 3.18
C PHE A 188 17.73 -9.40 2.56
N PHE A 189 18.06 -8.20 3.04
CA PHE A 189 17.53 -6.94 2.53
C PHE A 189 17.84 -6.72 1.04
N PHE A 190 19.10 -6.89 0.63
CA PHE A 190 19.51 -6.72 -0.77
C PHE A 190 18.93 -7.81 -1.68
N SER A 191 18.81 -9.06 -1.19
CA SER A 191 18.13 -10.12 -1.94
C SER A 191 16.66 -9.77 -2.18
N ALA A 192 15.96 -9.26 -1.16
CA ALA A 192 14.58 -8.80 -1.31
C ALA A 192 14.47 -7.63 -2.32
N LEU A 193 15.41 -6.68 -2.29
CA LEU A 193 15.47 -5.56 -3.24
C LEU A 193 15.66 -6.05 -4.68
N ILE A 194 16.64 -6.93 -4.93
CA ILE A 194 16.94 -7.47 -6.25
C ILE A 194 15.76 -8.30 -6.76
N LEU A 195 15.19 -9.18 -5.93
CA LEU A 195 14.04 -9.98 -6.32
C LEU A 195 12.82 -9.11 -6.65
N ASN A 196 12.60 -8.03 -5.90
CA ASN A 196 11.52 -7.09 -6.20
C ASN A 196 11.75 -6.38 -7.53
N PHE A 197 12.96 -5.87 -7.76
CA PHE A 197 13.31 -5.18 -9.00
C PHE A 197 13.16 -6.10 -10.23
N LEU A 198 13.67 -7.33 -10.13
CA LEU A 198 13.52 -8.33 -11.19
C LEU A 198 12.04 -8.66 -11.42
N SER A 199 11.30 -8.91 -10.34
CA SER A 199 9.86 -9.24 -10.43
C SER A 199 9.05 -8.12 -11.08
N ASN A 200 9.40 -6.86 -10.90
CA ASN A 200 8.69 -5.71 -11.50
C ASN A 200 8.83 -5.62 -13.03
N HIS A 201 9.84 -6.29 -13.59
CA HIS A 201 10.24 -6.10 -14.98
C HIS A 201 10.27 -7.39 -15.78
N ILE A 202 10.45 -8.55 -15.14
CA ILE A 202 10.58 -9.83 -15.82
C ILE A 202 9.28 -10.26 -16.53
N PHE A 203 8.12 -9.95 -15.94
CA PHE A 203 6.81 -10.30 -16.49
C PHE A 203 6.49 -9.64 -17.83
N ARG A 204 7.19 -8.54 -18.18
CA ARG A 204 7.07 -7.88 -19.49
C ARG A 204 7.55 -8.74 -20.65
N TYR A 205 8.38 -9.73 -20.37
CA TYR A 205 8.94 -10.63 -21.39
C TYR A 205 8.13 -11.92 -21.54
N PHE A 206 7.09 -12.11 -20.73
CA PHE A 206 6.22 -13.27 -20.80
C PHE A 206 4.87 -12.90 -21.42
N GLU A 207 4.55 -13.48 -22.58
CA GLU A 207 3.25 -13.30 -23.23
C GLU A 207 2.21 -14.35 -22.82
N ILE A 208 2.60 -15.34 -22.02
CA ILE A 208 1.73 -16.45 -21.61
C ILE A 208 0.63 -15.93 -20.67
N PRO A 209 -0.68 -16.08 -21.01
CA PRO A 209 -1.78 -15.53 -20.21
C PRO A 209 -1.80 -15.98 -18.75
N PHE A 210 -1.49 -17.25 -18.51
CA PHE A 210 -1.41 -17.81 -17.16
C PHE A 210 -0.29 -17.18 -16.31
N VAL A 211 0.83 -16.84 -16.94
CA VAL A 211 1.95 -16.18 -16.23
C VAL A 211 1.56 -14.75 -15.85
N LYS A 212 0.87 -14.04 -16.75
CA LYS A 212 0.33 -12.70 -16.49
C LYS A 212 -0.76 -12.69 -15.42
N SER A 213 -1.55 -13.76 -15.26
CA SER A 213 -2.55 -13.82 -14.18
C SER A 213 -1.94 -14.06 -12.80
N ILE A 214 -0.72 -14.60 -12.73
CA ILE A 214 0.01 -14.83 -11.47
C ILE A 214 0.81 -13.60 -11.05
N GLU A 215 1.31 -12.81 -11.99
CA GLU A 215 2.14 -11.61 -11.72
C GLU A 215 1.59 -10.75 -10.57
N PRO A 216 0.30 -10.35 -10.53
CA PRO A 216 -0.20 -9.43 -9.50
C PRO A 216 -0.19 -10.04 -8.10
N ILE A 217 -0.35 -11.36 -7.98
CA ILE A 217 -0.44 -12.07 -6.69
C ILE A 217 0.92 -12.53 -6.17
N LEU A 218 1.99 -12.36 -6.95
CA LEU A 218 3.31 -12.86 -6.60
C LEU A 218 3.98 -11.98 -5.52
N PRO A 219 4.35 -12.55 -4.35
CA PRO A 219 4.92 -11.77 -3.25
C PRO A 219 6.27 -11.13 -3.58
N THR A 220 7.01 -11.64 -4.58
CA THR A 220 8.30 -11.08 -4.98
C THR A 220 8.20 -9.64 -5.43
N GLY A 221 7.10 -9.22 -6.07
CA GLY A 221 6.88 -7.83 -6.51
C GLY A 221 6.71 -6.81 -5.38
N PHE A 222 6.57 -7.26 -4.13
CA PHE A 222 6.48 -6.40 -2.95
C PHE A 222 7.38 -6.84 -1.78
N LEU A 223 8.25 -7.83 -2.02
CA LEU A 223 9.04 -8.48 -0.97
C LEU A 223 10.00 -7.49 -0.29
N PHE A 224 10.50 -6.51 -1.05
CA PHE A 224 11.35 -5.44 -0.53
C PHE A 224 10.63 -4.62 0.55
N PHE A 225 9.42 -4.15 0.26
CA PHE A 225 8.63 -3.35 1.19
C PHE A 225 8.26 -4.14 2.45
N PHE A 226 7.87 -5.40 2.27
CA PHE A 226 7.54 -6.29 3.38
C PHE A 226 8.76 -6.51 4.29
N THR A 227 9.91 -6.78 3.69
CA THR A 227 11.20 -6.99 4.37
C THR A 227 11.66 -5.73 5.10
N PHE A 228 11.59 -4.56 4.45
CA PHE A 228 11.92 -3.29 5.09
C PHE A 228 11.02 -3.02 6.31
N GLY A 229 9.69 -3.20 6.17
CA GLY A 229 8.76 -3.03 7.29
C GLY A 229 9.05 -3.96 8.46
N LEU A 230 9.47 -5.21 8.19
CA LEU A 230 9.85 -6.18 9.21
C LEU A 230 11.15 -5.78 9.91
N LEU A 231 12.17 -5.33 9.18
CA LEU A 231 13.46 -4.92 9.76
C LEU A 231 13.36 -3.62 10.55
N ALA A 232 12.56 -2.66 10.05
CA ALA A 232 12.36 -1.36 10.69
C ALA A 232 11.22 -1.36 11.73
N GLU A 233 10.65 -2.53 12.07
CA GLU A 233 9.49 -2.69 12.97
C GLU A 233 9.64 -1.87 14.27
N GLN A 234 10.81 -1.94 14.92
CA GLN A 234 11.04 -1.31 16.21
C GLN A 234 11.09 0.22 16.12
N TRP A 235 11.68 0.74 15.04
CA TRP A 235 11.75 2.17 14.78
C TRP A 235 10.37 2.80 14.62
N PHE A 236 9.45 2.13 13.92
CA PHE A 236 8.08 2.62 13.76
C PHE A 236 7.22 2.50 15.03
N LYS A 237 7.65 1.69 16.01
CA LYS A 237 7.02 1.58 17.33
C LYS A 237 7.57 2.57 18.35
N GLU A 238 8.73 3.15 18.08
CA GLU A 238 9.38 4.17 18.91
C GLU A 238 9.51 5.49 18.09
N PRO A 239 8.38 6.13 17.72
CA PRO A 239 8.35 7.22 16.73
C PRO A 239 9.21 8.43 17.12
N LYS A 240 9.29 8.77 18.42
CA LYS A 240 10.12 9.87 18.91
C LYS A 240 11.60 9.62 18.66
N SER A 241 12.06 8.39 18.89
CA SER A 241 13.44 7.98 18.61
C SER A 241 13.74 8.04 17.11
N PHE A 242 12.77 7.64 16.28
CA PHE A 242 12.90 7.74 14.82
C PHE A 242 12.97 9.20 14.33
N LEU A 243 12.14 10.09 14.88
CA LEU A 243 12.14 11.51 14.52
C LEU A 243 13.50 12.15 14.88
N ARG A 244 14.02 11.89 16.08
CA ARG A 244 15.37 12.33 16.48
C ARG A 244 16.44 11.80 15.52
N LEU A 245 16.41 10.51 15.20
CA LEU A 245 17.35 9.90 14.24
C LEU A 245 17.31 10.57 12.86
N ALA A 246 16.13 10.99 12.40
CA ALA A 246 15.95 11.61 11.08
C ALA A 246 16.34 13.10 11.04
N GLU A 247 16.30 13.77 12.19
CA GLU A 247 16.65 15.19 12.34
C GLU A 247 18.12 15.41 12.68
N GLU A 248 18.75 14.43 13.35
CA GLU A 248 20.17 14.46 13.67
C GLU A 248 21.04 14.53 12.41
N THR A 249 21.81 15.61 12.28
CA THR A 249 22.86 15.72 11.26
C THR A 249 24.07 14.91 11.73
N LYS A 250 24.19 13.67 11.25
CA LYS A 250 25.28 12.76 11.63
C LYS A 250 26.36 12.57 10.57
N SER A 251 26.08 12.93 9.31
CA SER A 251 27.02 12.70 8.22
C SER A 251 28.22 13.65 8.33
N SER A 252 29.43 13.08 8.35
CA SER A 252 30.67 13.86 8.29
C SER A 252 30.88 14.52 6.93
N PHE A 253 30.20 14.03 5.88
CA PHE A 253 30.38 14.48 4.51
C PHE A 253 29.44 15.61 4.11
N PHE A 254 28.21 15.66 4.67
CA PHE A 254 27.22 16.67 4.28
C PHE A 254 26.39 17.19 5.47
N PRO A 255 26.17 18.52 5.57
CA PRO A 255 25.50 19.14 6.71
C PRO A 255 23.96 19.05 6.68
N TYR A 256 23.40 18.10 5.93
CA TYR A 256 21.95 17.98 5.74
C TYR A 256 21.38 16.80 6.53
N SER A 257 20.26 17.03 7.23
CA SER A 257 19.52 15.96 7.93
C SER A 257 18.86 15.00 6.94
N PHE A 258 18.62 13.76 7.38
CA PHE A 258 17.98 12.73 6.57
C PHE A 258 16.59 13.18 6.07
N LYS A 259 15.81 13.86 6.92
CA LYS A 259 14.51 14.44 6.56
C LYS A 259 14.60 15.39 5.35
N ARG A 260 15.63 16.23 5.29
CA ARG A 260 15.86 17.16 4.16
C ARG A 260 16.29 16.43 2.89
N ILE A 261 17.22 15.47 3.01
CA ILE A 261 17.69 14.65 1.89
C ILE A 261 16.51 13.89 1.27
N LEU A 262 15.66 13.27 2.10
CA LEU A 262 14.46 12.56 1.67
C LEU A 262 13.48 13.48 0.95
N LEU A 263 13.23 14.68 1.48
CA LEU A 263 12.33 15.67 0.87
C LEU A 263 12.81 16.06 -0.53
N TYR A 264 14.10 16.37 -0.69
CA TYR A 264 14.67 16.72 -1.99
C TYR A 264 14.61 15.53 -2.97
N GLY A 265 14.89 14.32 -2.50
CA GLY A 265 14.78 13.11 -3.32
C GLY A 265 13.35 12.86 -3.83
N ILE A 266 12.35 13.00 -2.96
CA ILE A 266 10.93 12.89 -3.33
C ILE A 266 10.54 13.99 -4.31
N PHE A 267 10.92 15.24 -4.04
CA PHE A 267 10.60 16.37 -4.90
C PHE A 267 11.18 16.16 -6.31
N LEU A 268 12.46 15.79 -6.40
CA LEU A 268 13.12 15.49 -7.67
C LEU A 268 12.40 14.36 -8.42
N TYR A 269 12.05 13.29 -7.71
CA TYR A 269 11.31 12.17 -8.30
C TYR A 269 9.93 12.59 -8.82
N LEU A 270 9.18 13.36 -8.04
CA LEU A 270 7.86 13.85 -8.44
C LEU A 270 7.92 14.80 -9.62
N VAL A 271 8.95 15.65 -9.73
CA VAL A 271 9.16 16.51 -10.90
C VAL A 271 9.37 15.66 -12.16
N VAL A 272 10.26 14.66 -12.09
CA VAL A 272 10.50 13.75 -13.23
C VAL A 272 9.23 12.97 -13.57
N LEU A 273 8.54 12.43 -12.56
CA LEU A 273 7.29 11.71 -12.76
C LEU A 273 6.20 12.59 -13.38
N GLY A 274 6.11 13.86 -12.95
CA GLY A 274 5.15 14.83 -13.48
C GLY A 274 5.43 15.20 -14.93
N ILE A 275 6.70 15.50 -15.27
CA ILE A 275 7.13 15.73 -16.65
C ILE A 275 6.81 14.51 -17.51
N VAL A 276 7.14 13.33 -17.00
CA VAL A 276 6.99 12.09 -17.76
C VAL A 276 5.51 11.69 -17.94
N GLY A 277 4.71 11.87 -16.89
CA GLY A 277 3.27 11.69 -16.91
C GLY A 277 2.56 12.67 -17.86
N TYR A 278 3.01 13.92 -17.91
CA TYR A 278 2.45 14.93 -18.80
C TYR A 278 2.81 14.68 -20.27
N LEU A 279 4.11 14.49 -20.57
CA LEU A 279 4.60 14.38 -21.95
C LEU A 279 4.28 13.03 -22.60
N TRP A 280 4.31 11.92 -21.83
CA TRP A 280 4.14 10.57 -22.37
C TRP A 280 2.90 9.84 -21.85
N LYS A 281 2.00 10.52 -21.11
CA LYS A 281 0.82 9.90 -20.46
C LYS A 281 1.20 8.65 -19.67
N PHE A 282 2.36 8.69 -19.01
CA PHE A 282 2.90 7.55 -18.29
C PHE A 282 2.04 7.20 -17.07
N ASP A 283 1.49 5.99 -17.06
CA ASP A 283 0.84 5.40 -15.90
C ASP A 283 1.87 4.63 -15.07
N SER A 284 2.16 5.16 -13.89
CA SER A 284 3.16 4.59 -12.99
C SER A 284 2.67 3.29 -12.39
N SER A 285 3.55 2.31 -12.30
CA SER A 285 3.23 1.07 -11.61
C SER A 285 3.18 1.26 -10.09
N ASN A 286 2.35 0.45 -9.42
CA ASN A 286 2.26 0.36 -7.96
C ASN A 286 3.52 -0.24 -7.30
N HIS A 287 4.47 -0.80 -8.07
CA HIS A 287 5.60 -1.56 -7.54
C HIS A 287 6.96 -0.86 -7.67
N LEU A 288 7.03 0.38 -8.18
CA LEU A 288 8.28 1.15 -8.24
C LEU A 288 8.90 1.27 -6.85
N ILE A 289 10.22 1.11 -6.73
CA ILE A 289 10.85 0.83 -5.43
C ILE A 289 11.01 2.08 -4.57
N PHE A 290 11.61 3.12 -5.14
CA PHE A 290 11.99 4.31 -4.39
C PHE A 290 10.79 5.10 -3.88
N TYR A 291 9.86 5.44 -4.78
CA TYR A 291 8.80 6.37 -4.49
C TYR A 291 7.89 5.95 -3.33
N PRO A 292 7.39 4.71 -3.27
CA PRO A 292 6.55 4.27 -2.17
C PRO A 292 7.28 4.18 -0.84
N LEU A 293 8.53 3.73 -0.83
CA LEU A 293 9.36 3.73 0.37
C LEU A 293 9.58 5.17 0.86
N ALA A 294 9.98 6.06 -0.03
CA ALA A 294 10.27 7.44 0.29
C ALA A 294 9.02 8.17 0.80
N MET A 295 7.87 8.00 0.13
CA MET A 295 6.60 8.57 0.59
C MET A 295 6.15 8.03 1.94
N PHE A 296 6.31 6.73 2.18
CA PHE A 296 6.00 6.15 3.48
C PHE A 296 6.82 6.81 4.60
N LEU A 297 8.14 6.90 4.41
CA LEU A 297 9.05 7.52 5.36
C LEU A 297 8.75 9.01 5.56
N PHE A 298 8.48 9.74 4.48
CA PHE A 298 8.14 11.16 4.53
C PHE A 298 6.84 11.42 5.27
N LEU A 299 5.77 10.67 4.96
CA LEU A 299 4.49 10.81 5.67
C LEU A 299 4.59 10.42 7.13
N PHE A 300 5.41 9.43 7.46
CA PHE A 300 5.67 9.04 8.85
C PHE A 300 6.33 10.19 9.61
N LEU A 301 7.42 10.75 9.07
CA LEU A 301 8.12 11.88 9.68
C LEU A 301 7.22 13.12 9.79
N TRP A 302 6.47 13.43 8.73
CA TRP A 302 5.53 14.55 8.73
C TRP A 302 4.42 14.37 9.77
N ALA A 303 3.86 13.17 9.89
CA ALA A 303 2.78 12.89 10.84
C ALA A 303 3.24 12.98 12.29
N GLU A 304 4.46 12.54 12.60
CA GLU A 304 5.04 12.66 13.95
C GLU A 304 5.38 14.11 14.31
N ASP A 305 6.02 14.85 13.39
CA ASP A 305 6.36 16.26 13.55
C ASP A 305 5.11 17.15 13.69
N SER A 306 4.02 16.78 13.01
CA SER A 306 2.79 17.58 12.98
C SER A 306 1.83 17.33 14.15
N GLN A 307 2.17 16.48 15.13
CA GLN A 307 1.30 16.16 16.26
C GLN A 307 0.98 17.34 17.18
N GLU A 308 1.85 18.35 17.21
CA GLU A 308 1.70 19.54 18.08
C GLU A 308 0.59 20.47 17.61
N GLN A 309 0.33 20.52 16.30
CA GLN A 309 -0.69 21.39 15.73
C GLN A 309 -2.07 20.73 15.75
N LYS A 310 -3.02 21.34 16.49
CA LYS A 310 -4.38 20.79 16.68
C LYS A 310 -5.10 20.42 15.37
N ARG A 311 -4.92 21.21 14.30
CA ARG A 311 -5.52 20.93 12.98
C ARG A 311 -4.93 19.68 12.35
N HIS A 312 -3.59 19.58 12.31
CA HIS A 312 -2.91 18.40 11.75
C HIS A 312 -3.19 17.15 12.57
N LYS A 313 -3.17 17.24 13.91
CA LYS A 313 -3.53 16.12 14.79
C LYS A 313 -4.93 15.57 14.50
N ARG A 314 -5.92 16.44 14.27
CA ARG A 314 -7.28 16.02 13.87
C ARG A 314 -7.29 15.33 12.51
N PHE A 315 -6.60 15.89 11.53
CA PHE A 315 -6.47 15.29 10.20
C PHE A 315 -5.82 13.91 10.27
N ILE A 316 -4.72 13.78 11.00
CA ILE A 316 -4.01 12.52 11.23
C ILE A 316 -4.93 11.50 11.91
N SER A 317 -5.65 11.91 12.96
CA SER A 317 -6.59 11.03 13.67
C SER A 317 -7.75 10.56 12.79
N LEU A 318 -8.29 11.42 11.93
CA LEU A 318 -9.36 11.08 11.00
C LEU A 318 -8.88 9.98 10.05
N PHE A 319 -7.75 10.22 9.36
CA PHE A 319 -7.19 9.25 8.42
C PHE A 319 -6.66 7.99 9.13
N ALA A 320 -6.16 8.09 10.36
CA ALA A 320 -5.81 6.91 11.15
C ALA A 320 -7.03 6.01 11.39
N SER A 321 -8.20 6.58 11.70
CA SER A 321 -9.45 5.83 11.84
C SER A 321 -9.89 5.17 10.52
N VAL A 322 -9.72 5.86 9.38
CA VAL A 322 -9.90 5.28 8.05
C VAL A 322 -8.95 4.10 7.83
N GLY A 323 -7.68 4.26 8.21
CA GLY A 323 -6.64 3.24 8.07
C GLY A 323 -6.84 2.00 8.95
N GLU A 324 -7.44 2.16 10.14
CA GLU A 324 -7.85 1.05 11.00
C GLU A 324 -8.97 0.21 10.38
N ASN A 325 -9.88 0.87 9.66
CA ASN A 325 -11.02 0.25 8.97
C ASN A 325 -10.75 0.01 7.47
N SER A 326 -9.50 0.11 7.03
CA SER A 326 -9.13 0.07 5.61
C SER A 326 -9.54 -1.23 4.93
N MET A 327 -9.66 -2.34 5.68
CA MET A 327 -10.10 -3.64 5.15
C MET A 327 -11.53 -3.58 4.59
N GLY A 328 -12.43 -2.87 5.28
CA GLY A 328 -13.81 -2.71 4.84
C GLY A 328 -13.90 -1.94 3.53
N ILE A 329 -13.15 -0.84 3.42
CA ILE A 329 -13.04 -0.08 2.18
C ILE A 329 -12.47 -0.98 1.09
N PHE A 330 -11.34 -1.62 1.35
CA PHE A 330 -10.66 -2.50 0.39
C PHE A 330 -11.59 -3.56 -0.21
N LEU A 331 -12.40 -4.23 0.63
CA LEU A 331 -13.30 -5.28 0.18
C LEU A 331 -14.54 -4.73 -0.55
N LEU A 332 -15.14 -3.64 -0.07
CA LEU A 332 -16.46 -3.21 -0.54
C LEU A 332 -16.42 -2.14 -1.64
N HIS A 333 -15.37 -1.32 -1.72
CA HIS A 333 -15.27 -0.28 -2.77
C HIS A 333 -15.31 -0.85 -4.20
N PRO A 334 -14.74 -2.03 -4.54
CA PRO A 334 -14.78 -2.52 -5.92
C PRO A 334 -16.19 -2.91 -6.35
N ILE A 335 -17.00 -3.43 -5.41
CA ILE A 335 -18.42 -3.72 -5.65
C ILE A 335 -19.19 -2.43 -5.92
N LEU A 336 -18.94 -1.39 -5.10
CA LEU A 336 -19.58 -0.10 -5.27
C LEU A 336 -19.19 0.56 -6.60
N ILE A 337 -17.92 0.50 -6.99
CA ILE A 337 -17.44 0.96 -8.30
C ILE A 337 -18.10 0.17 -9.43
N HIS A 338 -18.18 -1.15 -9.34
CA HIS A 338 -18.88 -1.96 -10.35
C HIS A 338 -20.36 -1.60 -10.47
N TRP A 339 -21.03 -1.33 -9.34
CA TRP A 339 -22.40 -0.85 -9.36
C TRP A 339 -22.50 0.54 -10.02
N MET A 340 -21.56 1.44 -9.72
CA MET A 340 -21.44 2.75 -10.39
C MET A 340 -21.26 2.65 -11.90
N HIS A 341 -20.53 1.64 -12.36
CA HIS A 341 -20.33 1.34 -13.77
C HIS A 341 -21.60 1.12 -14.58
N ALA A 342 -22.71 0.77 -13.94
CA ALA A 342 -23.98 0.56 -14.62
C ALA A 342 -24.72 1.85 -15.00
N TRP A 343 -24.40 3.01 -14.38
CA TRP A 343 -25.21 4.24 -14.54
C TRP A 343 -24.42 5.50 -14.91
N ASP A 344 -23.10 5.41 -15.10
CA ASP A 344 -22.21 6.52 -15.49
C ASP A 344 -22.42 7.80 -14.64
N PRO A 345 -21.75 7.93 -13.48
CA PRO A 345 -21.89 9.09 -12.62
C PRO A 345 -21.22 10.34 -13.19
N PHE A 346 -20.56 10.28 -14.35
CA PHE A 346 -19.90 11.41 -14.99
C PHE A 346 -20.70 11.99 -16.17
N HIS A 347 -21.87 11.43 -16.47
CA HIS A 347 -22.72 11.82 -17.62
C HIS A 347 -23.14 13.31 -17.64
N TRP A 348 -22.93 14.07 -16.56
CA TRP A 348 -23.40 15.45 -16.37
C TRP A 348 -22.50 16.51 -17.05
N GLY A 349 -21.69 16.12 -18.03
CA GLY A 349 -20.90 16.98 -18.91
C GLY A 349 -19.46 17.25 -18.44
N GLU A 350 -18.56 17.49 -19.40
CA GLU A 350 -17.10 17.62 -19.22
C GLU A 350 -16.69 18.67 -18.16
N ASN A 351 -17.47 19.76 -18.03
CA ASN A 351 -17.19 20.85 -17.09
C ASN A 351 -17.51 20.48 -15.62
N PHE A 352 -18.38 19.49 -15.38
CA PHE A 352 -18.76 19.04 -14.04
C PHE A 352 -18.09 17.73 -13.62
N ALA A 353 -17.41 17.04 -14.54
CA ALA A 353 -16.68 15.80 -14.27
C ALA A 353 -15.67 15.93 -13.11
N TRP A 354 -15.03 17.10 -13.00
CA TRP A 354 -14.01 17.37 -11.98
C TRP A 354 -14.51 17.30 -10.53
N PRO A 355 -15.53 18.08 -10.11
CA PRO A 355 -16.18 17.88 -8.82
C PRO A 355 -16.70 16.45 -8.61
N LEU A 356 -17.24 15.83 -9.68
CA LEU A 356 -17.82 14.49 -9.59
C LEU A 356 -16.78 13.42 -9.28
N ILE A 357 -15.53 13.52 -9.78
CA ILE A 357 -14.44 12.62 -9.40
C ILE A 357 -14.19 12.64 -7.89
N LEU A 358 -14.19 13.82 -7.27
CA LEU A 358 -14.05 13.95 -5.82
C LEU A 358 -15.24 13.36 -5.07
N VAL A 359 -16.46 13.65 -5.54
CA VAL A 359 -17.69 13.13 -4.94
C VAL A 359 -17.75 11.61 -5.02
N VAL A 360 -17.50 11.03 -6.19
CA VAL A 360 -17.47 9.58 -6.43
C VAL A 360 -16.38 8.93 -5.58
N GLY A 361 -15.19 9.53 -5.49
CA GLY A 361 -14.11 9.06 -4.60
C GLY A 361 -14.53 9.04 -3.13
N LEU A 362 -15.13 10.12 -2.64
CA LEU A 362 -15.60 10.20 -1.26
C LEU A 362 -16.72 9.20 -0.96
N ILE A 363 -17.68 9.02 -1.89
CA ILE A 363 -18.74 8.03 -1.75
C ILE A 363 -18.15 6.62 -1.65
N ASN A 364 -17.14 6.30 -2.48
CA ASN A 364 -16.43 5.02 -2.46
C ASN A 364 -15.53 4.78 -1.23
N ILE A 365 -15.43 5.77 -0.33
CA ILE A 365 -14.76 5.63 0.96
C ILE A 365 -15.81 5.57 2.08
N VAL A 366 -16.73 6.53 2.10
CA VAL A 366 -17.71 6.70 3.16
C VAL A 366 -18.71 5.54 3.22
N ILE A 367 -19.29 5.13 2.09
CA ILE A 367 -20.27 4.04 2.07
C ILE A 367 -19.62 2.73 2.55
N PRO A 368 -18.49 2.27 1.99
CA PRO A 368 -17.79 1.09 2.51
C PRO A 368 -17.44 1.16 3.99
N LEU A 369 -17.00 2.32 4.50
CA LEU A 369 -16.71 2.49 5.93
C LEU A 369 -17.95 2.32 6.80
N LEU A 370 -19.08 2.93 6.41
CA LEU A 370 -20.33 2.84 7.16
C LEU A 370 -20.86 1.41 7.17
N VAL A 371 -20.90 0.75 6.00
CA VAL A 371 -21.34 -0.65 5.87
C VAL A 371 -20.46 -1.57 6.68
N TRP A 372 -19.13 -1.42 6.58
CA TRP A 372 -18.18 -2.23 7.34
C TRP A 372 -18.31 -2.03 8.84
N SER A 373 -18.44 -0.79 9.30
CA SER A 373 -18.58 -0.45 10.71
C SER A 373 -19.87 -1.02 11.29
N PHE A 374 -20.97 -0.93 10.53
CA PHE A 374 -22.26 -1.50 10.91
C PHE A 374 -22.17 -3.03 10.99
N ALA A 375 -21.66 -3.69 9.94
CA ALA A 375 -21.50 -5.14 9.91
C ALA A 375 -20.61 -5.66 11.04
N SER A 376 -19.49 -5.00 11.30
CA SER A 376 -18.56 -5.38 12.38
C SER A 376 -19.21 -5.26 13.77
N LYS A 377 -19.98 -4.20 14.01
CA LYS A 377 -20.74 -4.03 15.26
C LYS A 377 -21.83 -5.10 15.41
N LEU A 378 -22.57 -5.37 14.33
CA LEU A 378 -23.61 -6.39 14.33
C LEU A 378 -23.05 -7.79 14.61
N ILE A 379 -21.97 -8.16 13.94
CA ILE A 379 -21.27 -9.44 14.15
C ILE A 379 -20.79 -9.56 15.59
N SER A 380 -20.15 -8.50 16.12
CA SER A 380 -19.67 -8.49 17.51
C SER A 380 -20.82 -8.66 18.51
N TYR A 381 -21.95 -7.99 18.27
CA TYR A 381 -23.15 -8.10 19.09
C TYR A 381 -23.77 -9.52 19.05
N ILE A 382 -23.83 -10.13 17.87
CA ILE A 382 -24.30 -11.50 17.68
C ILE A 382 -23.39 -12.48 18.45
N PHE A 383 -22.07 -12.37 18.30
CA PHE A 383 -21.13 -13.23 19.01
C PHE A 383 -21.16 -13.04 20.53
N GLN A 384 -21.43 -11.83 21.03
CA GLN A 384 -21.62 -11.60 22.47
C GLN A 384 -22.87 -12.27 23.02
N ARG A 385 -23.94 -12.38 22.20
CA ARG A 385 -25.19 -13.05 22.57
C ARG A 385 -25.14 -14.57 22.42
N ILE A 386 -24.26 -15.11 21.57
CA ILE A 386 -24.07 -16.56 21.35
C ILE A 386 -23.02 -17.14 22.34
N ARG A 387 -22.81 -16.51 23.51
CA ARG A 387 -21.97 -17.14 24.55
C ARG A 387 -22.61 -18.45 25.03
N PHE A 388 -22.04 -19.57 24.58
CA PHE A 388 -22.08 -20.86 25.26
C PHE A 388 -21.24 -20.79 26.55
#